data_AF-A0A6J1A8R5-F1
#
_entry.id   AF-A0A6J1A8R5-F1
#
_cell.length_a   1.000
_cell.length_b   1.000
_cell.length_c   1.000
_cell.angle_alpha   90.00
_cell.angle_beta   90.00
_cell.angle_gamma   90.00
#
_symmetry.space_group_name_H-M   'P 1'
#
loop_
_entity.id
_entity.type
_entity.pdbx_description
1 polymer ?
#
loop_
_entity_poly.entity_id
_entity_poly.type
_entity_poly.pdbx_seq_one_letter_code
_entity_poly.pdbx_strand_id
1 'polypeptide(L)'
;MATCIITLVVLLMALFQSTSATNIPPRNQDLGVAIEEMQKANYFTFVMLINMVPLDPKIHGNVTFLMPNDRMLSKTIIPHSAVSAFLYRHSIPSPLLFENLQYIPTGSILPSSEPEYMLKISNGGGRRSFFLNDVRIISPNICTARSSIRCHGIDGVLSAVKLPGSNTPLSTCSNSTGSAASPSPVAAPPSPAPIFPFSDDSPVPAPQTADSSQNKSGSSQFLSDSKLLKFTGTLLVVSIIGVSM
;
A
#
# COMPACT_ATOMS: atom_id res chain seq x y z
N MET A 1 -11.61 53.38 -35.45
CA MET A 1 -11.63 52.96 -34.03
C MET A 1 -12.36 51.63 -33.84
N ALA A 2 -13.58 51.47 -34.35
CA ALA A 2 -14.35 50.21 -34.26
C ALA A 2 -13.62 48.97 -34.85
N THR A 3 -12.94 49.14 -35.99
CA THR A 3 -12.16 48.06 -36.63
C THR A 3 -10.97 47.59 -35.81
N CYS A 4 -10.29 48.49 -35.08
CA CYS A 4 -9.20 48.09 -34.17
C CYS A 4 -9.71 47.35 -32.92
N ILE A 5 -10.92 47.66 -32.46
CA ILE A 5 -11.52 46.98 -31.32
C ILE A 5 -11.93 45.56 -31.70
N ILE A 6 -12.49 45.36 -32.90
CA ILE A 6 -12.88 44.03 -33.39
C ILE A 6 -11.65 43.14 -33.58
N THR A 7 -10.55 43.65 -34.15
CA THR A 7 -9.32 42.87 -34.30
C THR A 7 -8.68 42.52 -32.96
N LEU A 8 -8.74 43.41 -31.96
CA LEU A 8 -8.26 43.14 -30.61
C LEU A 8 -9.07 42.02 -29.93
N VAL A 9 -10.40 42.04 -30.08
CA VAL A 9 -11.29 41.03 -29.50
C VAL A 9 -11.08 39.66 -30.15
N VAL A 10 -10.91 39.60 -31.48
CA VAL A 10 -10.60 38.34 -32.18
C VAL A 10 -9.24 37.78 -31.76
N LEU A 11 -8.23 38.64 -31.57
CA LEU A 11 -6.90 38.23 -31.09
C LEU A 11 -6.97 37.68 -29.66
N LEU A 12 -7.73 38.33 -28.77
CA LEU A 12 -7.97 37.85 -27.41
C LEU A 12 -8.67 36.48 -27.40
N MET A 13 -9.71 36.29 -28.22
CA MET A 13 -10.42 35.01 -28.34
C MET A 13 -9.56 33.88 -28.94
N ALA A 14 -8.58 34.20 -29.79
CA ALA A 14 -7.62 33.23 -30.30
C ALA A 14 -6.57 32.84 -29.25
N LEU A 15 -6.18 33.76 -28.36
CA LEU A 15 -5.25 33.50 -27.26
C LEU A 15 -5.87 32.56 -26.20
N PHE A 16 -7.17 32.67 -25.93
CA PHE A 16 -7.86 31.77 -24.99
C PHE A 16 -8.06 30.34 -25.52
N GLN A 17 -7.95 30.12 -26.85
CA GLN A 17 -8.07 28.78 -27.45
C GLN A 17 -6.75 27.99 -27.43
N SER A 18 -5.63 28.62 -27.03
CA SER A 18 -4.30 27.98 -27.01
C SER A 18 -3.92 27.34 -25.68
N THR A 19 -4.87 27.03 -24.80
CA THR A 19 -4.60 26.07 -23.72
C THR A 19 -4.67 24.66 -24.30
N SER A 20 -3.60 24.25 -25.00
CA SER A 20 -3.38 22.83 -25.24
C SER A 20 -3.22 22.18 -23.87
N ALA A 21 -4.28 21.51 -23.41
CA ALA A 21 -4.19 20.63 -22.25
C ALA A 21 -3.04 19.66 -22.53
N THR A 22 -1.96 19.78 -21.75
CA THR A 22 -0.95 18.73 -21.69
C THR A 22 -1.72 17.44 -21.42
N ASN A 23 -1.59 16.44 -22.29
CA ASN A 23 -2.20 15.12 -22.13
C ASN A 23 -1.56 14.44 -20.91
N ILE A 24 -1.87 14.92 -19.70
CA ILE A 24 -1.63 14.20 -18.46
C ILE A 24 -2.73 13.13 -18.44
N PRO A 25 -2.37 11.84 -18.51
CA PRO A 25 -3.34 10.77 -18.37
C PRO A 25 -4.18 11.03 -17.12
N PRO A 26 -5.50 10.77 -17.12
CA PRO A 26 -6.34 11.01 -15.95
C PRO A 26 -5.69 10.37 -14.72
N ARG A 27 -5.24 11.19 -13.77
CA ARG A 27 -4.72 10.69 -12.51
C ARG A 27 -5.84 9.90 -11.85
N ASN A 28 -5.59 8.63 -11.56
CA ASN A 28 -6.57 7.81 -10.89
C ASN A 28 -6.95 8.48 -9.56
N GLN A 29 -8.25 8.70 -9.34
CA GLN A 29 -8.77 9.34 -8.14
C GLN A 29 -8.28 8.63 -6.86
N ASP A 30 -8.17 7.31 -6.89
CA ASP A 30 -7.68 6.52 -5.77
C ASP A 30 -6.20 6.78 -5.47
N LEU A 31 -5.37 6.96 -6.51
CA LEU A 31 -3.96 7.35 -6.33
C LEU A 31 -3.83 8.74 -5.73
N GLY A 32 -4.72 9.67 -6.11
CA GLY A 32 -4.81 10.99 -5.49
C GLY A 32 -5.07 10.91 -3.98
N VAL A 33 -6.09 10.13 -3.58
CA VAL A 33 -6.44 9.92 -2.16
C VAL A 33 -5.30 9.23 -1.42
N ALA A 34 -4.70 8.18 -1.99
CA ALA A 34 -3.58 7.48 -1.38
C ALA A 34 -2.38 8.42 -1.17
N ILE A 35 -2.07 9.29 -2.14
CA ILE A 35 -0.99 10.29 -2.00
C ILE A 35 -1.27 11.24 -0.82
N GLU A 36 -2.51 11.69 -0.63
CA GLU A 36 -2.86 12.51 0.54
C GLU A 36 -2.66 11.75 1.86
N GLU A 37 -3.02 10.46 1.92
CA GLU A 37 -2.78 9.61 3.09
C GLU A 37 -1.27 9.41 3.35
N MET A 38 -0.48 9.16 2.30
CA MET A 38 0.99 9.03 2.39
C MET A 38 1.64 10.32 2.92
N GLN A 39 1.20 11.49 2.44
CA GLN A 39 1.71 12.79 2.88
C GLN A 39 1.35 13.06 4.36
N LYS A 40 0.11 12.78 4.77
CA LYS A 40 -0.32 12.89 6.18
C LYS A 40 0.49 11.98 7.10
N ALA A 41 1.00 10.86 6.58
CA ALA A 41 1.85 9.92 7.30
C ALA A 41 3.36 10.22 7.21
N ASN A 42 3.76 11.37 6.64
CA ASN A 42 5.15 11.82 6.49
C ASN A 42 6.02 10.97 5.53
N TYR A 43 5.45 10.49 4.42
CA TYR A 43 6.19 9.80 3.33
C TYR A 43 6.33 10.72 2.10
N PHE A 44 6.84 11.93 2.29
CA PHE A 44 6.87 12.96 1.24
C PHE A 44 7.83 12.61 0.10
N THR A 45 8.98 12.01 0.42
CA THR A 45 9.99 11.67 -0.59
C THR A 45 9.51 10.54 -1.48
N PHE A 46 8.78 9.56 -0.94
CA PHE A 46 8.18 8.50 -1.73
C PHE A 46 7.09 9.04 -2.68
N VAL A 47 6.26 9.96 -2.19
CA VAL A 47 5.26 10.67 -3.01
C VAL A 47 5.92 11.47 -4.13
N MET A 48 7.04 12.13 -3.86
CA MET A 48 7.81 12.84 -4.88
C MET A 48 8.28 11.88 -5.98
N LEU A 49 8.78 10.69 -5.63
CA LEU A 49 9.16 9.67 -6.62
C LEU A 49 7.98 9.22 -7.48
N ILE A 50 6.80 8.97 -6.87
CA ILE A 50 5.57 8.66 -7.61
C ILE A 50 5.24 9.75 -8.64
N ASN A 51 5.43 11.02 -8.27
CA ASN A 51 5.11 12.15 -9.15
C ASN A 51 6.18 12.40 -10.25
N MET A 52 7.37 11.81 -10.16
CA MET A 52 8.45 11.99 -11.14
C MET A 52 8.27 11.14 -12.40
N VAL A 53 7.51 10.04 -12.33
CA VAL A 53 7.33 9.12 -13.46
C VAL A 53 5.85 8.86 -13.71
N PRO A 54 5.41 8.80 -14.98
CA PRO A 54 4.08 8.30 -15.29
C PRO A 54 4.06 6.80 -14.99
N LEU A 55 3.42 6.41 -13.88
CA LEU A 55 3.23 5.00 -13.56
C LEU A 55 2.34 4.33 -14.63
N ASP A 56 2.62 3.06 -14.94
CA ASP A 56 1.76 2.26 -15.81
C ASP A 56 0.33 2.26 -15.23
N PRO A 57 -0.73 2.46 -16.06
CA PRO A 57 -2.12 2.29 -15.66
C PRO A 57 -2.42 1.04 -14.81
N LYS A 58 -1.64 -0.06 -14.99
CA LYS A 58 -1.75 -1.27 -14.17
C LYS A 58 -1.47 -1.04 -12.68
N ILE A 59 -0.60 -0.08 -12.34
CA ILE A 59 -0.30 0.31 -10.96
C ILE A 59 -1.34 1.28 -10.40
N HIS A 60 -2.06 1.99 -11.25
CA HIS A 60 -2.95 3.06 -10.82
C HIS A 60 -4.18 2.59 -10.05
N GLY A 61 -4.54 1.29 -10.05
CA GLY A 61 -5.81 0.83 -9.46
C GLY A 61 -5.78 -0.44 -8.62
N ASN A 62 -4.66 -1.17 -8.52
CA ASN A 62 -4.59 -2.40 -7.71
C ASN A 62 -3.14 -2.61 -7.26
N VAL A 63 -2.75 -1.93 -6.18
CA VAL A 63 -1.34 -1.94 -5.76
C VAL A 63 -1.21 -1.81 -4.25
N THR A 64 -0.14 -2.40 -3.71
CA THR A 64 0.35 -2.07 -2.38
C THR A 64 1.71 -1.41 -2.49
N PHE A 65 1.85 -0.18 -2.02
CA PHE A 65 3.14 0.50 -1.93
C PHE A 65 3.87 0.11 -0.64
N LEU A 66 5.16 -0.19 -0.77
CA LEU A 66 6.08 -0.49 0.32
C LEU A 66 7.04 0.70 0.43
N MET A 67 6.78 1.60 1.37
CA MET A 67 7.38 2.94 1.35
C MET A 67 8.51 3.06 2.36
N PRO A 68 9.78 3.19 1.93
CA PRO A 68 10.85 3.59 2.83
C PRO A 68 10.56 5.01 3.33
N ASN A 69 10.87 5.28 4.60
CA ASN A 69 10.69 6.62 5.15
C ASN A 69 11.68 7.65 4.56
N ASP A 70 11.34 8.94 4.70
CA ASP A 70 12.11 10.04 4.13
C ASP A 70 13.58 10.07 4.60
N ARG A 71 13.84 9.72 5.87
CA ARG A 71 15.20 9.63 6.41
C ARG A 71 16.04 8.61 5.66
N MET A 72 15.46 7.49 5.25
CA MET A 72 16.15 6.45 4.50
C MET A 72 16.37 6.83 3.04
N LEU A 73 15.32 7.39 2.41
CA LEU A 73 15.41 7.85 1.02
C LEU A 73 16.43 8.98 0.85
N SER A 74 16.59 9.85 1.85
CA SER A 74 17.61 10.92 1.82
C SER A 74 19.06 10.43 1.69
N LYS A 75 19.32 9.15 2.02
CA LYS A 75 20.65 8.51 1.95
C LYS A 75 20.77 7.56 0.78
N THR A 76 19.71 7.40 -0.01
CA THR A 76 19.64 6.44 -1.10
C THR A 76 19.84 7.16 -2.42
N ILE A 77 20.81 6.73 -3.22
CA ILE A 77 21.03 7.29 -4.55
C ILE A 77 20.09 6.57 -5.52
N ILE A 78 19.09 7.28 -6.04
CA ILE A 78 18.15 6.79 -7.04
C ILE A 78 18.36 7.60 -8.31
N PRO A 79 19.08 7.07 -9.32
CA PRO A 79 19.20 7.73 -10.62
C PRO A 79 17.81 7.99 -11.22
N HIS A 80 17.65 9.11 -11.92
CA HIS A 80 16.38 9.45 -12.57
C HIS A 80 15.86 8.33 -13.48
N SER A 81 16.75 7.68 -14.23
CA SER A 81 16.45 6.53 -15.10
C SER A 81 15.98 5.27 -14.34
N ALA A 82 16.23 5.19 -13.04
CA ALA A 82 15.90 4.05 -12.19
C ALA A 82 14.67 4.28 -11.30
N VAL A 83 14.05 5.47 -11.31
CA VAL A 83 12.89 5.79 -10.46
C VAL A 83 11.71 4.84 -10.72
N SER A 84 11.40 4.54 -11.98
CA SER A 84 10.33 3.60 -12.32
C SER A 84 10.60 2.19 -11.77
N ALA A 85 11.81 1.65 -12.00
CA ALA A 85 12.21 0.35 -11.48
C ALA A 85 12.21 0.32 -9.93
N PHE A 86 12.64 1.42 -9.31
CA PHE A 86 12.60 1.59 -7.87
C PHE A 86 11.16 1.49 -7.33
N LEU A 87 10.21 2.22 -7.93
CA LEU A 87 8.81 2.19 -7.52
C LEU A 87 8.18 0.81 -7.73
N TYR A 88 8.47 0.16 -8.86
CA TYR A 88 7.99 -1.19 -9.16
C TYR A 88 8.49 -2.25 -8.18
N ARG A 89 9.75 -2.14 -7.75
CA ARG A 89 10.31 -3.01 -6.71
C ARG A 89 9.62 -2.83 -5.36
N HIS A 90 9.21 -1.60 -5.09
CA HIS A 90 8.52 -1.17 -3.89
C HIS A 90 6.99 -1.22 -4.03
N SER A 91 6.49 -2.06 -4.92
CA SER A 91 5.06 -2.27 -5.07
C SER A 91 4.70 -3.74 -5.25
N ILE A 92 3.55 -4.15 -4.69
CA ILE A 92 2.95 -5.47 -4.91
C ILE A 92 1.75 -5.25 -5.84
N PRO A 93 1.59 -6.01 -6.94
CA PRO A 93 0.52 -5.82 -7.93
C PRO A 93 -0.85 -6.32 -7.44
N SER A 94 -1.17 -6.07 -6.17
CA SER A 94 -2.44 -6.36 -5.53
C SER A 94 -2.59 -5.53 -4.26
N PRO A 95 -3.82 -5.11 -3.87
CA PRO A 95 -4.08 -4.53 -2.56
C PRO A 95 -3.89 -5.59 -1.46
N LEU A 96 -3.00 -5.34 -0.51
CA LEU A 96 -2.63 -6.26 0.56
C LEU A 96 -2.71 -5.52 1.90
N LEU A 97 -3.66 -5.87 2.76
CA LEU A 97 -3.70 -5.36 4.13
C LEU A 97 -2.67 -6.07 4.98
N PHE A 98 -2.26 -5.43 6.06
CA PHE A 98 -1.33 -6.01 7.00
C PHE A 98 -1.88 -7.29 7.64
N GLU A 99 -3.19 -7.33 7.92
CA GLU A 99 -3.90 -8.48 8.47
C GLU A 99 -3.89 -9.66 7.50
N ASN A 100 -3.80 -9.44 6.19
CA ASN A 100 -3.71 -10.54 5.23
C ASN A 100 -2.40 -11.31 5.38
N LEU A 101 -1.32 -10.65 5.82
CA LEU A 101 0.00 -11.28 6.00
C LEU A 101 -0.02 -12.39 7.05
N GLN A 102 -0.94 -12.34 8.03
CA GLN A 102 -1.05 -13.36 9.06
C GLN A 102 -1.51 -14.73 8.52
N TYR A 103 -2.15 -14.74 7.35
CA TYR A 103 -2.62 -15.95 6.67
C TYR A 103 -1.62 -16.45 5.62
N ILE A 104 -0.54 -15.71 5.38
CA ILE A 104 0.51 -16.11 4.44
C ILE A 104 1.61 -16.84 5.22
N PRO A 105 1.92 -18.11 4.88
CA PRO A 105 3.00 -18.85 5.53
C PRO A 105 4.35 -18.12 5.44
N THR A 106 5.16 -18.25 6.49
CA THR A 106 6.56 -17.80 6.43
C THR A 106 7.33 -18.60 5.38
N GLY A 107 8.16 -17.93 4.60
CA GLY A 107 8.87 -18.50 3.46
C GLY A 107 8.10 -18.40 2.14
N SER A 108 6.84 -17.96 2.15
CA SER A 108 6.10 -17.65 0.92
C SER A 108 6.77 -16.55 0.11
N ILE A 109 6.57 -16.59 -1.19
CA ILE A 109 7.07 -15.62 -2.16
C ILE A 109 5.90 -14.85 -2.77
N LEU A 110 5.97 -13.52 -2.76
CA LEU A 110 5.06 -12.64 -3.50
C LEU A 110 5.79 -11.97 -4.66
N PRO A 111 5.13 -11.78 -5.81
CA PRO A 111 5.68 -10.92 -6.85
C PRO A 111 5.65 -9.46 -6.40
N SER A 112 6.70 -8.70 -6.72
CA SER A 112 6.58 -7.25 -6.81
C SER A 112 6.04 -6.85 -8.19
N SER A 113 5.81 -5.56 -8.42
CA SER A 113 5.48 -5.05 -9.75
C SER A 113 6.71 -4.93 -10.66
N GLU A 114 7.93 -5.05 -10.11
CA GLU A 114 9.13 -5.17 -10.93
C GLU A 114 9.21 -6.60 -11.48
N PRO A 115 9.31 -6.78 -12.82
CA PRO A 115 9.39 -8.10 -13.41
C PRO A 115 10.51 -8.94 -12.81
N GLU A 116 10.20 -10.20 -12.50
CA GLU A 116 11.12 -11.19 -11.92
C GLU A 116 11.65 -10.86 -10.51
N TYR A 117 11.22 -9.75 -9.91
CA TYR A 117 11.59 -9.41 -8.54
C TYR A 117 10.56 -9.97 -7.55
N MET A 118 11.07 -10.81 -6.66
CA MET A 118 10.28 -11.61 -5.72
C MET A 118 10.52 -11.14 -4.28
N LEU A 119 9.45 -11.08 -3.50
CA LEU A 119 9.42 -10.68 -2.09
C LEU A 119 9.20 -11.93 -1.23
N LYS A 120 10.23 -12.34 -0.50
CA LYS A 120 10.14 -13.41 0.49
C LYS A 120 9.53 -12.87 1.77
N ILE A 121 8.44 -13.49 2.22
CA ILE A 121 7.78 -13.17 3.48
C ILE A 121 8.44 -13.95 4.61
N SER A 122 8.71 -13.27 5.73
CA SER A 122 9.00 -13.93 7.00
C SER A 122 8.29 -13.26 8.16
N ASN A 123 7.88 -14.06 9.15
CA ASN A 123 7.46 -13.53 10.44
C ASN A 123 8.69 -13.46 11.38
N GLY A 124 8.81 -12.38 12.14
CA GLY A 124 9.95 -12.18 13.06
C GLY A 124 9.81 -12.88 14.40
N GLY A 125 9.15 -14.04 14.45
CA GLY A 125 8.90 -14.77 15.71
C GLY A 125 7.89 -14.11 16.68
N GLY A 126 7.27 -12.98 16.31
CA GLY A 126 6.25 -12.27 17.10
C GLY A 126 4.95 -12.05 16.31
N ARG A 127 3.83 -11.83 17.02
CA ARG A 127 2.47 -11.77 16.45
C ARG A 127 2.22 -10.65 15.42
N ARG A 128 3.15 -9.68 15.26
CA ARG A 128 2.98 -8.48 14.41
C ARG A 128 4.29 -7.99 13.77
N SER A 129 5.26 -8.87 13.57
CA SER A 129 6.51 -8.52 12.90
C SER A 129 6.57 -9.26 11.57
N PHE A 130 6.35 -8.55 10.46
CA PHE A 130 6.48 -9.11 9.11
C PHE A 130 7.60 -8.43 8.36
N PHE A 131 8.31 -9.22 7.55
CA PHE A 131 9.42 -8.78 6.73
C PHE A 131 9.20 -9.21 5.28
N LEU A 132 9.67 -8.38 4.35
CA LEU A 132 9.70 -8.60 2.90
C LEU A 132 11.15 -8.46 2.45
N ASN A 133 11.78 -9.55 2.01
CA ASN A 133 13.23 -9.57 1.71
C ASN A 133 14.07 -8.98 2.87
N ASP A 134 13.80 -9.45 4.08
CA ASP A 134 14.47 -9.03 5.33
C ASP A 134 14.28 -7.54 5.71
N VAL A 135 13.39 -6.82 5.01
CA VAL A 135 12.97 -5.46 5.36
C VAL A 135 11.67 -5.50 6.13
N ARG A 136 11.60 -4.88 7.31
CA ARG A 136 10.45 -4.94 8.20
C ARG A 136 9.37 -3.94 7.79
N ILE A 137 8.12 -4.34 7.94
CA ILE A 137 6.99 -3.42 7.93
C ILE A 137 6.89 -2.73 9.30
N ILE A 138 7.01 -1.40 9.31
CA ILE A 138 7.02 -0.57 10.53
C ILE A 138 5.79 0.32 10.68
N SER A 139 5.06 0.58 9.60
CA SER A 139 3.84 1.39 9.62
C SER A 139 2.78 0.74 8.74
N PRO A 140 1.99 -0.19 9.27
CA PRO A 140 1.01 -0.92 8.49
C PRO A 140 -0.20 -0.04 8.13
N ASN A 141 -0.87 -0.38 7.02
CA ASN A 141 -2.19 0.14 6.64
C ASN A 141 -2.27 1.69 6.65
N ILE A 142 -1.33 2.36 5.97
CA ILE A 142 -1.35 3.84 5.83
C ILE A 142 -2.49 4.31 4.93
N CYS A 143 -2.65 3.68 3.75
CA CYS A 143 -3.71 4.03 2.82
C CYS A 143 -4.92 3.13 3.04
N THR A 144 -6.00 3.69 3.58
CA THR A 144 -7.19 2.94 4.01
C THR A 144 -8.50 3.47 3.41
N ALA A 145 -8.54 4.72 2.97
CA ALA A 145 -9.74 5.37 2.48
C ALA A 145 -10.35 4.71 1.22
N ARG A 146 -9.54 4.05 0.39
CA ARG A 146 -9.97 3.31 -0.81
C ARG A 146 -9.51 1.85 -0.73
N SER A 147 -10.13 0.95 -1.50
CA SER A 147 -9.81 -0.49 -1.48
C SER A 147 -8.71 -0.91 -2.45
N SER A 148 -8.50 -0.13 -3.50
CA SER A 148 -7.59 -0.35 -4.64
C SER A 148 -6.11 -0.13 -4.34
N ILE A 149 -5.80 0.75 -3.39
CA ILE A 149 -4.42 1.11 -3.05
C ILE A 149 -4.20 0.91 -1.56
N ARG A 150 -3.21 0.08 -1.23
CA ARG A 150 -2.69 -0.08 0.13
C ARG A 150 -1.29 0.48 0.22
N CYS A 151 -0.89 0.87 1.42
CA CYS A 151 0.43 1.43 1.65
C CYS A 151 0.93 0.94 3.00
N HIS A 152 2.18 0.49 3.05
CA HIS A 152 2.88 0.12 4.27
C HIS A 152 4.21 0.85 4.31
N GLY A 153 4.54 1.45 5.46
CA GLY A 153 5.86 1.96 5.72
C GLY A 153 6.83 0.85 6.08
N ILE A 154 8.05 0.90 5.53
CA ILE A 154 9.10 -0.09 5.74
C ILE A 154 10.40 0.56 6.28
N ASP A 155 11.21 -0.21 7.01
CA ASP A 155 12.48 0.25 7.62
C ASP A 155 13.74 -0.13 6.82
N GLY A 156 13.58 -0.31 5.51
CA GLY A 156 14.64 -0.67 4.59
C GLY A 156 14.31 -0.24 3.16
N VAL A 157 15.33 -0.21 2.30
CA VAL A 157 15.15 -0.07 0.85
C VAL A 157 15.32 -1.45 0.23
N LEU A 158 14.34 -1.88 -0.55
CA LEU A 158 14.43 -3.13 -1.30
C LEU A 158 15.54 -2.98 -2.36
N SER A 159 16.57 -3.81 -2.21
CA SER A 159 17.76 -3.78 -3.06
C SER A 159 17.47 -4.38 -4.44
N ALA A 160 18.13 -3.87 -5.48
CA ALA A 160 17.99 -4.35 -6.86
C ALA A 160 18.57 -5.74 -7.13
N VAL A 161 19.12 -6.40 -6.09
CA VAL A 161 19.73 -7.73 -6.23
C VAL A 161 18.63 -8.75 -6.54
N LYS A 162 18.56 -9.17 -7.81
CA LYS A 162 17.79 -10.35 -8.20
C LYS A 162 18.37 -11.55 -7.45
N LEU A 163 17.50 -12.34 -6.83
CA LEU A 163 17.89 -13.52 -6.05
C LEU A 163 18.84 -14.41 -6.89
N PRO A 164 20.05 -14.75 -6.41
CA PRO A 164 20.93 -15.68 -7.10
C PRO A 164 20.31 -17.09 -6.99
N GLY A 165 19.52 -17.50 -7.98
CA GLY A 165 18.86 -18.81 -7.93
C GLY A 165 17.75 -19.10 -8.95
N SER A 166 17.58 -18.30 -9.99
CA SER A 166 16.62 -18.60 -11.07
C SER A 166 17.14 -19.68 -12.04
N ASN A 167 17.52 -20.84 -11.51
CA ASN A 167 17.63 -22.09 -12.27
C ASN A 167 16.60 -23.14 -11.81
N THR A 168 15.65 -22.76 -10.95
CA THR A 168 14.54 -23.64 -10.61
C THR A 168 13.43 -23.39 -11.62
N PRO A 169 13.05 -24.37 -12.46
CA PRO A 169 11.96 -24.17 -13.42
C PRO A 169 10.72 -23.77 -12.63
N LEU A 170 10.12 -22.65 -13.02
CA LEU A 170 8.75 -22.32 -12.64
C LEU A 170 7.91 -23.56 -12.94
N SER A 171 7.36 -24.20 -11.91
CA SER A 171 6.50 -25.36 -12.08
C SER A 171 5.19 -24.87 -12.68
N THR A 172 5.20 -24.72 -14.00
CA THR A 172 4.01 -24.50 -14.82
C THR A 172 3.12 -25.72 -14.61
N CYS A 173 1.93 -25.51 -14.03
CA CYS A 173 0.89 -26.52 -14.02
C CYS A 173 0.37 -26.69 -15.46
N SER A 174 1.05 -27.53 -16.25
CA SER A 174 0.59 -27.95 -17.56
C SER A 174 -0.42 -29.08 -17.39
N ASN A 175 -1.68 -28.80 -17.73
CA ASN A 175 -2.69 -29.82 -17.96
C ASN A 175 -2.26 -30.68 -19.16
N SER A 176 -1.73 -31.86 -18.88
CA SER A 176 -1.56 -32.92 -19.87
C SER A 176 -2.60 -34.01 -19.57
N THR A 177 -3.68 -34.01 -20.35
CA THR A 177 -4.51 -35.20 -20.56
C THR A 177 -3.65 -36.31 -21.15
N GLY A 178 -3.49 -37.43 -20.44
CA GLY A 178 -2.96 -38.65 -21.01
C GLY A 178 -2.26 -39.59 -20.02
N SER A 179 -2.97 -40.65 -19.66
CA SER A 179 -2.47 -41.98 -19.24
C SER A 179 -1.94 -42.19 -17.82
N ALA A 180 -2.85 -42.70 -16.99
CA ALA A 180 -2.73 -43.89 -16.14
C ALA A 180 -1.43 -44.07 -15.34
N ALA A 181 -1.43 -43.59 -14.10
CA ALA A 181 -0.56 -44.10 -13.05
C ALA A 181 -1.28 -45.23 -12.29
N SER A 182 -0.73 -46.44 -12.36
CA SER A 182 -1.07 -47.57 -11.49
C SER A 182 -0.74 -47.24 -10.02
N PRO A 183 -1.56 -47.65 -9.04
CA PRO A 183 -1.31 -47.34 -7.64
C PRO A 183 -0.20 -48.26 -7.07
N SER A 184 0.85 -47.65 -6.52
CA SER A 184 1.76 -48.33 -5.58
C SER A 184 1.18 -48.33 -4.16
N PRO A 185 1.57 -49.28 -3.31
CA PRO A 185 0.69 -49.85 -2.30
C PRO A 185 0.56 -48.99 -1.04
N VAL A 186 -0.64 -49.05 -0.46
CA VAL A 186 -1.05 -48.43 0.79
C VAL A 186 -0.18 -48.93 1.94
N ALA A 187 0.57 -48.04 2.59
CA ALA A 187 1.17 -48.31 3.89
C ALA A 187 0.04 -48.43 4.93
N ALA A 188 0.03 -49.55 5.66
CA ALA A 188 -0.95 -49.84 6.69
C ALA A 188 -0.86 -48.81 7.85
N PRO A 189 -1.99 -48.44 8.48
CA PRO A 189 -1.99 -47.60 9.68
C PRO A 189 -1.42 -48.36 10.89
N PRO A 190 -0.74 -47.68 11.83
CA PRO A 190 -0.28 -48.31 13.07
C PRO A 190 -1.48 -48.64 13.98
N SER A 191 -1.50 -49.87 14.53
CA SER A 191 -2.45 -50.32 15.54
C SER A 191 -2.34 -49.50 16.85
N PRO A 192 -3.45 -49.38 17.61
CA PRO A 192 -3.51 -48.57 18.82
C PRO A 192 -2.73 -49.20 19.99
N ALA A 193 -2.08 -48.36 20.79
CA ALA A 193 -1.40 -48.76 22.02
C ALA A 193 -2.41 -49.26 23.08
N PRO A 194 -1.99 -50.16 24.00
CA PRO A 194 -2.86 -50.65 25.06
C PRO A 194 -3.08 -49.58 26.13
N ILE A 195 -4.35 -49.39 26.50
CA ILE A 195 -4.79 -48.65 27.67
C ILE A 195 -4.50 -49.50 28.91
N PHE A 196 -3.79 -48.94 29.89
CA PHE A 196 -3.74 -49.47 31.25
C PHE A 196 -4.04 -48.36 32.27
N PRO A 197 -4.58 -48.73 33.44
CA PRO A 197 -5.66 -47.99 34.07
C PRO A 197 -5.20 -47.01 35.15
N PHE A 198 -6.12 -46.10 35.43
CA PHE A 198 -6.18 -45.16 36.55
C PHE A 198 -5.79 -45.78 37.90
N SER A 199 -5.09 -45.00 38.71
CA SER A 199 -5.17 -45.08 40.17
C SER A 199 -5.07 -43.67 40.74
N ASP A 200 -6.01 -43.41 41.64
CA ASP A 200 -6.43 -42.15 42.23
C ASP A 200 -5.42 -41.49 43.17
N ASP A 201 -5.78 -40.24 43.51
CA ASP A 201 -5.77 -39.69 44.87
C ASP A 201 -4.56 -38.85 45.29
N SER A 202 -4.68 -37.52 45.17
CA SER A 202 -4.57 -36.61 46.34
C SER A 202 -4.75 -35.12 46.00
N PRO A 203 -5.22 -34.29 46.96
CA PRO A 203 -5.94 -33.05 46.68
C PRO A 203 -5.10 -31.75 46.73
N VAL A 204 -5.76 -30.70 46.23
CA VAL A 204 -5.45 -29.26 46.13
C VAL A 204 -4.91 -28.64 47.44
N PRO A 205 -4.11 -27.55 47.37
CA PRO A 205 -4.69 -26.24 47.73
C PRO A 205 -4.23 -25.07 46.83
N ALA A 206 -5.19 -24.29 46.33
CA ALA A 206 -5.09 -22.83 46.20
C ALA A 206 -5.66 -22.24 47.52
N PRO A 207 -5.25 -21.06 48.04
CA PRO A 207 -5.26 -19.77 47.31
C PRO A 207 -4.14 -18.79 47.72
N GLN A 208 -3.99 -17.66 47.01
CA GLN A 208 -4.03 -16.31 47.63
C GLN A 208 -3.89 -15.15 46.63
N THR A 209 -4.88 -14.26 46.71
CA THR A 209 -4.88 -12.84 46.32
C THR A 209 -4.08 -12.02 47.33
N ALA A 210 -3.34 -11.02 46.85
CA ALA A 210 -2.97 -9.85 47.65
C ALA A 210 -2.83 -8.60 46.76
N ASP A 211 -3.47 -7.56 47.26
CA ASP A 211 -3.64 -6.20 46.77
C ASP A 211 -2.37 -5.35 46.65
N SER A 212 -2.60 -4.17 46.05
CA SER A 212 -1.85 -2.90 46.19
C SER A 212 -0.79 -2.69 45.09
N SER A 213 -0.83 -1.62 44.29
CA SER A 213 -1.03 -0.23 44.72
C SER A 213 -1.57 0.66 43.59
N GLN A 214 -2.47 1.57 43.98
CA GLN A 214 -2.88 2.78 43.26
C GLN A 214 -1.68 3.58 42.73
N ASN A 215 -1.82 4.13 41.52
CA ASN A 215 -1.41 5.52 41.29
C ASN A 215 -2.25 6.19 40.19
N LYS A 216 -2.41 7.48 40.42
CA LYS A 216 -3.48 8.40 40.04
C LYS A 216 -3.02 9.35 38.94
N SER A 217 -4.00 10.04 38.35
CA SER A 217 -3.90 11.23 37.46
C SER A 217 -3.73 10.93 35.97
N GLY A 218 -4.42 11.61 35.06
CA GLY A 218 -5.28 12.77 35.19
C GLY A 218 -5.93 13.10 33.85
N SER A 219 -7.15 13.64 33.95
CA SER A 219 -7.96 14.21 32.88
C SER A 219 -7.26 15.37 32.17
N SER A 220 -7.49 15.49 30.87
CA SER A 220 -7.69 16.80 30.24
C SER A 220 -8.66 16.68 29.07
N GLN A 221 -9.93 16.97 29.34
CA GLN A 221 -10.84 17.53 28.37
C GLN A 221 -10.28 18.87 27.89
N PHE A 222 -10.17 19.06 26.59
CA PHE A 222 -10.05 20.40 26.01
C PHE A 222 -11.19 20.59 25.02
N LEU A 223 -12.25 21.19 25.54
CA LEU A 223 -13.21 21.97 24.77
C LEU A 223 -12.49 23.23 24.28
N SER A 224 -12.64 23.54 23.00
CA SER A 224 -12.67 24.93 22.54
C SER A 224 -13.49 25.00 21.26
N ASP A 225 -14.73 25.44 21.45
CA ASP A 225 -15.53 26.11 20.45
C ASP A 225 -14.79 27.35 19.92
N SER A 226 -14.70 27.49 18.61
CA SER A 226 -14.75 28.83 18.00
C SER A 226 -15.40 28.74 16.63
N LYS A 227 -16.60 29.33 16.59
CA LYS A 227 -17.42 29.66 15.44
C LYS A 227 -16.63 30.30 14.30
N LEU A 228 -17.29 30.25 13.14
CA LEU A 228 -17.41 31.33 12.15
C LEU A 228 -16.41 31.28 10.99
N LEU A 229 -16.86 30.72 9.87
CA LEU A 229 -16.76 31.41 8.57
C LEU A 229 -17.74 30.78 7.58
N LYS A 230 -18.94 31.38 7.50
CA LYS A 230 -19.82 31.27 6.35
C LYS A 230 -19.21 32.17 5.27
N PHE A 231 -18.63 31.62 4.21
CA PHE A 231 -18.32 32.40 3.02
C PHE A 231 -19.51 32.34 2.06
N THR A 232 -20.14 33.50 1.96
CA THR A 232 -21.29 33.88 1.18
C THR A 232 -21.02 33.72 -0.31
N GLY A 233 -21.93 33.05 -1.03
CA GLY A 233 -21.96 33.08 -2.49
C GLY A 233 -22.52 34.40 -2.99
N THR A 234 -21.82 35.09 -3.89
CA THR A 234 -22.38 36.07 -4.83
C THR A 234 -21.38 36.36 -5.95
N LEU A 235 -21.42 35.61 -7.07
CA LEU A 235 -20.96 36.13 -8.36
C LEU A 235 -21.49 35.26 -9.52
N LEU A 236 -22.80 35.32 -9.78
CA LEU A 236 -23.40 34.69 -10.97
C LEU A 236 -24.59 35.50 -11.53
N VAL A 237 -24.48 36.84 -11.48
CA VAL A 237 -25.48 37.73 -12.11
C VAL A 237 -24.79 38.90 -12.83
N VAL A 238 -23.87 38.60 -13.75
CA VAL A 238 -23.48 39.53 -14.82
C VAL A 238 -23.22 38.71 -16.09
N SER A 239 -24.25 38.11 -16.66
CA SER A 239 -24.16 37.45 -17.98
C SER A 239 -25.45 37.49 -18.79
N ILE A 240 -26.43 38.34 -18.45
CA ILE A 240 -27.68 38.45 -19.23
C ILE A 240 -28.11 39.91 -19.39
N ILE A 241 -27.25 40.79 -19.90
CA ILE A 241 -27.70 42.02 -20.60
C ILE A 241 -26.67 42.32 -21.68
N GLY A 242 -26.89 41.79 -22.88
CA GLY A 242 -25.98 42.02 -24.01
C GLY A 242 -26.36 41.28 -25.29
N VAL A 243 -27.64 40.92 -25.47
CA VAL A 243 -28.20 40.51 -26.75
C VAL A 243 -29.57 41.15 -26.86
N SER A 244 -29.60 42.36 -27.43
CA SER A 244 -30.70 42.96 -28.20
C SER A 244 -30.41 44.44 -28.36
N MET A 245 -29.87 44.81 -29.51
CA MET A 245 -30.18 45.97 -30.37
C MET A 245 -29.17 45.96 -31.52
#